data_AF-A0A4Y7LFH5-F1
#
_entry.id   AF-A0A4Y7LFH5-F1
#
_cell.length_a   1.000
_cell.length_b   1.000
_cell.length_c   1.000
_cell.angle_alpha   90.00
_cell.angle_beta   90.00
_cell.angle_gamma   90.00
#
_symmetry.space_group_name_H-M   'P 1'
#
loop_
_entity.id
_entity.type
_entity.pdbx_description
1 polymer ?
#
loop_
_entity_poly.entity_id
_entity_poly.type
_entity_poly.pdbx_seq_one_letter_code
_entity_poly.pdbx_strand_id
1 'polypeptide(L)'
;MAKVLILTNPVNENFIVLVMFGKFYLLIAVQIDKLKVISESLANSTMKAEKRISDHRIHKEEALSFRVAKVSEVSEAEKELATEISALEKQKEELEAELQKVNGSLTATRARLRNVREEREQFDEASDQIVAHLKTKEDDLSRSISSYRAEADVVNTWISFLEETWVLQTSHTEQKDEQANEELAKYGDQFLKLVIRYLSAYEVELGPLINNIRIVVNNLKVLNQGEEKSLRGNSDNPVVTSSRKRLEEEYLDFESKMVTTFSVVDDIKEQFFAQQENLSWKNEPRVKELFAAINQIKEEFESIERPVLQIEKKVSTPKAVTPSRRRLQRSFSELPAQRIEVVPVEKDEDPHSSLVKDRRSLDSEAELAPLEFLQD
;
A
#
# COMPACT_ATOMS: atom_id res chain seq x y z
N MET A 1 -120.11 -93.89 136.04
CA MET A 1 -120.24 -95.06 136.92
C MET A 1 -120.24 -96.30 136.03
N ALA A 2 -119.20 -97.13 136.11
CA ALA A 2 -119.27 -98.50 136.68
C ALA A 2 -119.89 -99.49 135.66
N LYS A 3 -119.43 -100.72 135.46
CA LYS A 3 -118.60 -101.68 136.20
C LYS A 3 -118.42 -102.88 135.22
N VAL A 4 -117.23 -103.44 134.95
CA VAL A 4 -116.51 -104.47 135.73
C VAL A 4 -116.75 -105.93 135.25
N LEU A 5 -115.64 -106.71 135.30
CA LEU A 5 -115.51 -108.19 135.32
C LEU A 5 -115.66 -108.94 133.96
N ILE A 6 -114.92 -109.99 133.55
CA ILE A 6 -113.76 -110.76 134.07
C ILE A 6 -113.40 -111.90 133.05
N LEU A 7 -112.15 -112.43 133.09
CA LEU A 7 -111.65 -113.80 132.69
C LEU A 7 -111.45 -114.26 131.20
N THR A 8 -110.17 -114.56 130.88
CA THR A 8 -109.57 -115.73 130.15
C THR A 8 -109.63 -115.98 128.62
N ASN A 9 -108.45 -116.35 128.07
CA ASN A 9 -108.11 -117.24 126.92
C ASN A 9 -107.90 -116.68 125.48
N PRO A 10 -107.04 -117.32 124.63
CA PRO A 10 -106.11 -116.63 123.72
C PRO A 10 -106.24 -117.07 122.24
N VAL A 11 -106.64 -116.18 121.33
CA VAL A 11 -106.26 -116.19 119.88
C VAL A 11 -106.20 -114.73 119.44
N ASN A 12 -105.26 -114.03 120.07
CA ASN A 12 -104.99 -112.61 119.95
C ASN A 12 -103.67 -112.50 119.19
N GLU A 13 -103.68 -112.21 117.87
CA GLU A 13 -102.55 -111.64 117.10
C GLU A 13 -102.81 -111.63 115.57
N ASN A 14 -103.40 -112.68 114.98
CA ASN A 14 -103.45 -112.83 113.51
C ASN A 14 -104.32 -111.81 112.75
N PHE A 15 -105.39 -111.27 113.36
CA PHE A 15 -106.28 -110.31 112.69
C PHE A 15 -105.70 -108.87 112.67
N ILE A 16 -104.87 -108.52 113.66
CA ILE A 16 -104.14 -107.25 113.70
C ILE A 16 -102.96 -107.29 112.71
N VAL A 17 -102.30 -108.45 112.58
CA VAL A 17 -101.20 -108.65 111.62
C VAL A 17 -101.68 -108.50 110.16
N LEU A 18 -102.85 -109.01 109.80
CA LEU A 18 -103.34 -108.97 108.41
C LEU A 18 -103.80 -107.57 107.95
N VAL A 19 -104.46 -106.79 108.82
CA VAL A 19 -104.89 -105.41 108.50
C VAL A 19 -103.69 -104.44 108.53
N MET A 20 -102.72 -104.67 109.42
CA MET A 20 -101.44 -103.95 109.41
C MET A 20 -100.64 -104.26 108.15
N PHE A 21 -100.56 -105.52 107.72
CA PHE A 21 -99.88 -105.92 106.48
C PHE A 21 -100.53 -105.31 105.23
N GLY A 22 -101.87 -105.25 105.15
CA GLY A 22 -102.58 -104.63 104.03
C GLY A 22 -102.37 -103.10 103.95
N LYS A 23 -102.43 -102.40 105.09
CA LYS A 23 -102.11 -100.96 105.15
C LYS A 23 -100.63 -100.68 104.88
N PHE A 24 -99.74 -101.56 105.34
CA PHE A 24 -98.30 -101.50 105.08
C PHE A 24 -97.99 -101.75 103.59
N TYR A 25 -98.67 -102.69 102.94
CA TYR A 25 -98.52 -102.96 101.51
C TYR A 25 -99.03 -101.81 100.63
N LEU A 26 -100.18 -101.21 100.98
CA LEU A 26 -100.69 -100.01 100.28
C LEU A 26 -99.79 -98.79 100.50
N LEU A 27 -99.25 -98.62 101.71
CA LEU A 27 -98.27 -97.59 102.04
C LEU A 27 -96.98 -97.78 101.22
N ILE A 28 -96.49 -99.02 101.12
CA ILE A 28 -95.34 -99.37 100.29
C ILE A 28 -95.61 -99.12 98.82
N ALA A 29 -96.76 -99.52 98.28
CA ALA A 29 -97.12 -99.30 96.88
C ALA A 29 -97.20 -97.79 96.54
N VAL A 30 -97.85 -96.99 97.39
CA VAL A 30 -97.91 -95.52 97.24
C VAL A 30 -96.50 -94.91 97.33
N GLN A 31 -95.64 -95.43 98.22
CA GLN A 31 -94.27 -94.96 98.34
C GLN A 31 -93.42 -95.35 97.12
N ILE A 32 -93.63 -96.54 96.56
CA ILE A 32 -92.98 -97.01 95.32
C ILE A 32 -93.41 -96.13 94.15
N ASP A 33 -94.70 -95.81 94.00
CA ASP A 33 -95.19 -94.95 92.91
C ASP A 33 -94.65 -93.51 93.05
N LYS A 34 -94.60 -92.96 94.27
CA LYS A 34 -93.94 -91.67 94.53
C LYS A 34 -92.47 -91.72 94.16
N LEU A 35 -91.75 -92.77 94.56
CA LEU A 35 -90.35 -92.97 94.21
C LEU A 35 -90.15 -93.12 92.69
N LYS A 36 -91.08 -93.76 92.00
CA LYS A 36 -91.05 -93.94 90.53
C LYS A 36 -91.27 -92.61 89.80
N VAL A 37 -92.25 -91.81 90.22
CA VAL A 37 -92.48 -90.46 89.69
C VAL A 37 -91.29 -89.54 89.98
N ILE A 38 -90.71 -89.61 91.19
CA ILE A 38 -89.48 -88.87 91.53
C ILE A 38 -88.32 -89.33 90.64
N SER A 39 -88.15 -90.63 90.43
CA SER A 39 -87.11 -91.19 89.56
C SER A 39 -87.29 -90.75 88.10
N GLU A 40 -88.52 -90.73 87.59
CA GLU A 40 -88.83 -90.35 86.21
C GLU A 40 -88.71 -88.83 86.01
N SER A 41 -89.13 -88.02 87.00
CA SER A 41 -88.89 -86.57 87.01
C SER A 41 -87.40 -86.25 87.12
N LEU A 42 -86.66 -87.01 87.93
CA LEU A 42 -85.22 -86.85 88.06
C LEU A 42 -84.51 -87.24 86.76
N ALA A 43 -84.89 -88.36 86.14
CA ALA A 43 -84.37 -88.79 84.84
C ALA A 43 -84.66 -87.76 83.73
N ASN A 44 -85.89 -87.22 83.66
CA ASN A 44 -86.25 -86.16 82.71
C ASN A 44 -85.47 -84.87 82.97
N SER A 45 -85.26 -84.49 84.24
CA SER A 45 -84.46 -83.33 84.62
C SER A 45 -82.97 -83.52 84.28
N THR A 46 -82.42 -84.70 84.54
CA THR A 46 -81.05 -85.08 84.18
C THR A 46 -80.88 -85.05 82.67
N MET A 47 -81.79 -85.65 81.90
CA MET A 47 -81.76 -85.62 80.43
C MET A 47 -81.82 -84.19 79.89
N LYS A 48 -82.65 -83.32 80.48
CA LYS A 48 -82.73 -81.90 80.08
C LYS A 48 -81.46 -81.13 80.41
N ALA A 49 -80.82 -81.41 81.56
CA ALA A 49 -79.53 -80.83 81.93
C ALA A 49 -78.41 -81.33 81.03
N GLU A 50 -78.34 -82.63 80.73
CA GLU A 50 -77.40 -83.24 79.79
C GLU A 50 -77.54 -82.65 78.38
N LYS A 51 -78.78 -82.48 77.89
CA LYS A 51 -79.03 -81.82 76.62
C LYS A 51 -78.50 -80.38 76.61
N ARG A 52 -78.78 -79.58 77.63
CA ARG A 52 -78.25 -78.21 77.74
C ARG A 52 -76.72 -78.16 77.79
N ILE A 53 -76.09 -79.10 78.49
CA ILE A 53 -74.62 -79.22 78.53
C ILE A 53 -74.09 -79.54 77.14
N SER A 54 -74.73 -80.47 76.43
CA SER A 54 -74.36 -80.82 75.06
C SER A 54 -74.53 -79.65 74.10
N ASP A 55 -75.68 -78.97 74.11
CA ASP A 55 -75.97 -77.81 73.26
C ASP A 55 -74.97 -76.66 73.54
N HIS A 56 -74.69 -76.37 74.82
CA HIS A 56 -73.70 -75.35 75.19
C HIS A 56 -72.28 -75.74 74.75
N ARG A 57 -71.92 -77.03 74.83
CA ARG A 57 -70.65 -77.54 74.33
C ARG A 57 -70.53 -77.38 72.82
N ILE A 58 -71.61 -77.65 72.08
CA ILE A 58 -71.67 -77.46 70.61
C ILE A 58 -71.46 -75.98 70.27
N HIS A 59 -72.23 -75.07 70.87
CA HIS A 59 -72.06 -73.63 70.61
C HIS A 59 -70.67 -73.10 70.99
N LYS A 60 -70.08 -73.61 72.08
CA LYS A 60 -68.71 -73.28 72.45
C LYS A 60 -67.72 -73.76 71.39
N GLU A 61 -67.89 -74.98 70.88
CA GLU A 61 -67.03 -75.52 69.82
C GLU A 61 -67.18 -74.74 68.52
N GLU A 62 -68.41 -74.39 68.11
CA GLU A 62 -68.69 -73.54 66.95
C GLU A 62 -68.01 -72.16 67.06
N ALA A 63 -68.11 -71.51 68.22
CA ALA A 63 -67.47 -70.21 68.47
C ALA A 63 -65.93 -70.31 68.46
N LEU A 64 -65.36 -71.40 68.99
CA LEU A 64 -63.92 -71.66 68.94
C LEU A 64 -63.46 -71.92 67.50
N SER A 65 -64.18 -72.74 66.75
CA SER A 65 -63.91 -73.03 65.34
C SER A 65 -63.98 -71.76 64.49
N PHE A 66 -65.02 -70.94 64.65
CA PHE A 66 -65.13 -69.65 63.98
C PHE A 66 -63.99 -68.70 64.34
N ARG A 67 -63.63 -68.61 65.63
CA ARG A 67 -62.50 -67.77 66.06
C ARG A 67 -61.20 -68.23 65.43
N VAL A 68 -60.93 -69.53 65.37
CA VAL A 68 -59.73 -70.08 64.73
C VAL A 68 -59.73 -69.74 63.24
N ALA A 69 -60.84 -69.94 62.53
CA ALA A 69 -60.96 -69.61 61.12
C ALA A 69 -60.78 -68.11 60.84
N LYS A 70 -61.36 -67.24 61.69
CA LYS A 70 -61.21 -65.79 61.54
C LYS A 70 -59.79 -65.33 61.84
N VAL A 71 -59.12 -65.92 62.83
CA VAL A 71 -57.71 -65.64 63.11
C VAL A 71 -56.80 -66.09 61.96
N SER A 72 -57.06 -67.25 61.33
CA SER A 72 -56.28 -67.67 60.17
C SER A 72 -56.50 -66.76 58.95
N GLU A 73 -57.74 -66.38 58.64
CA GLU A 73 -58.06 -65.45 57.54
C GLU A 73 -57.39 -64.08 57.75
N VAL A 74 -57.49 -63.52 58.97
CA VAL A 74 -56.84 -62.24 59.31
C VAL A 74 -55.32 -62.38 59.24
N SER A 75 -54.75 -63.49 59.71
CA SER A 75 -53.31 -63.73 59.61
C SER A 75 -52.82 -63.88 58.18
N GLU A 76 -53.61 -64.49 57.28
CA GLU A 76 -53.30 -64.57 55.86
C GLU A 76 -53.36 -63.19 55.19
N ALA A 77 -54.41 -62.41 55.47
CA ALA A 77 -54.53 -61.04 54.96
C ALA A 77 -53.41 -60.12 55.48
N GLU A 78 -53.00 -60.24 56.74
CA GLU A 78 -51.86 -59.50 57.30
C GLU A 78 -50.54 -59.86 56.60
N LYS A 79 -50.33 -61.14 56.27
CA LYS A 79 -49.16 -61.57 55.50
C LYS A 79 -49.16 -61.03 54.08
N GLU A 80 -50.31 -61.08 53.40
CA GLU A 80 -50.47 -60.53 52.05
C GLU A 80 -50.17 -59.02 52.04
N LEU A 81 -50.76 -58.25 52.96
CA LEU A 81 -50.49 -56.82 53.12
C LEU A 81 -49.02 -56.54 53.45
N ALA A 82 -48.39 -57.35 54.31
CA ALA A 82 -46.96 -57.20 54.60
C ALA A 82 -46.09 -57.42 53.35
N THR A 83 -46.44 -58.40 52.50
CA THR A 83 -45.73 -58.61 51.24
C THR A 83 -45.95 -57.45 50.26
N GLU A 84 -47.18 -56.93 50.17
CA GLU A 84 -47.52 -55.77 49.33
C GLU A 84 -46.77 -54.51 49.78
N ILE A 85 -46.75 -54.20 51.08
CA ILE A 85 -45.97 -53.08 51.63
C ILE A 85 -44.49 -53.21 51.26
N SER A 86 -43.90 -54.40 51.45
CA SER A 86 -42.49 -54.61 51.12
C SER A 86 -42.20 -54.44 49.62
N ALA A 87 -43.14 -54.82 48.75
CA ALA A 87 -43.02 -54.64 47.31
C ALA A 87 -43.14 -53.15 46.91
N LEU A 88 -44.08 -52.42 47.54
CA LEU A 88 -44.26 -50.98 47.32
C LEU A 88 -43.06 -50.15 47.83
N GLU A 89 -42.48 -50.52 48.97
CA GLU A 89 -41.26 -49.88 49.49
C GLU A 89 -40.09 -50.05 48.52
N LYS A 90 -39.90 -51.27 47.99
CA LYS A 90 -38.86 -51.52 46.97
C LYS A 90 -39.08 -50.71 45.69
N GLN A 91 -40.33 -50.62 45.20
CA GLN A 91 -40.64 -49.78 44.04
C GLN A 91 -40.37 -48.30 44.31
N LYS A 92 -40.66 -47.81 45.51
CA LYS A 92 -40.33 -46.45 45.92
C LYS A 92 -38.82 -46.19 45.89
N GLU A 93 -38.01 -47.10 46.42
CA GLU A 93 -36.54 -46.99 46.40
C GLU A 93 -35.98 -46.96 44.96
N GLU A 94 -36.51 -47.81 44.07
CA GLU A 94 -36.12 -47.85 42.66
C GLU A 94 -36.46 -46.55 41.94
N LEU A 95 -37.68 -46.02 42.13
CA LEU A 95 -38.10 -44.73 41.58
C LEU A 95 -37.26 -43.57 42.13
N GLU A 96 -36.90 -43.59 43.42
CA GLU A 96 -36.03 -42.58 44.02
C GLU A 96 -34.61 -42.62 43.43
N ALA A 97 -34.07 -43.82 43.19
CA ALA A 97 -32.77 -44.00 42.54
C ALA A 97 -32.78 -43.51 41.07
N GLU A 98 -33.84 -43.80 40.31
CA GLU A 98 -34.02 -43.28 38.95
C GLU A 98 -34.15 -41.75 38.95
N LEU A 99 -34.90 -41.18 39.90
CA LEU A 99 -35.05 -39.73 40.03
C LEU A 99 -33.71 -39.06 40.34
N GLN A 100 -32.91 -39.64 41.25
CA GLN A 100 -31.56 -39.14 41.55
C GLN A 100 -30.66 -39.18 40.31
N LYS A 101 -30.71 -40.29 39.54
CA LYS A 101 -29.94 -40.42 38.29
C LYS A 101 -30.36 -39.36 37.26
N VAL A 102 -31.66 -39.19 37.02
CA VAL A 102 -32.18 -38.17 36.11
C VAL A 102 -31.78 -36.77 36.56
N ASN A 103 -31.86 -36.47 37.86
CA ASN A 103 -31.46 -35.16 38.39
C ASN A 103 -29.95 -34.91 38.23
N GLY A 104 -29.12 -35.92 38.42
CA GLY A 104 -27.68 -35.86 38.14
C GLY A 104 -27.39 -35.58 36.67
N SER A 105 -28.01 -36.34 35.75
CA SER A 105 -27.89 -36.12 34.31
C SER A 105 -28.40 -34.74 33.87
N LEU A 106 -29.50 -34.28 34.46
CA LEU A 106 -30.07 -32.96 34.18
C LEU A 106 -29.13 -31.84 34.63
N THR A 107 -28.53 -31.97 35.81
CA THR A 107 -27.55 -30.99 36.33
C THR A 107 -26.30 -30.96 35.45
N ALA A 108 -25.78 -32.13 35.06
CA ALA A 108 -24.63 -32.22 34.15
C ALA A 108 -24.94 -31.60 32.78
N THR A 109 -26.13 -31.85 32.22
CA THR A 109 -26.54 -31.31 30.93
C THR A 109 -26.75 -29.80 30.99
N ARG A 110 -27.30 -29.27 32.10
CA ARG A 110 -27.43 -27.83 32.33
C ARG A 110 -26.07 -27.14 32.40
N ALA A 111 -25.09 -27.75 33.06
CA ALA A 111 -23.72 -27.23 33.12
C ALA A 111 -23.08 -27.20 31.72
N ARG A 112 -23.20 -28.28 30.95
CA ARG A 112 -22.72 -28.33 29.55
C ARG A 112 -23.38 -27.28 28.67
N LEU A 113 -24.70 -27.11 28.78
CA LEU A 113 -25.44 -26.08 28.04
C LEU A 113 -24.94 -24.67 28.36
N ARG A 114 -24.63 -24.40 29.64
CA ARG A 114 -24.06 -23.12 30.05
C ARG A 114 -22.69 -22.89 29.40
N ASN A 115 -21.78 -23.87 29.48
CA ASN A 115 -20.45 -23.76 28.88
C ASN A 115 -20.52 -23.49 27.36
N VAL A 116 -21.34 -24.25 26.63
CA VAL A 116 -21.52 -24.06 25.18
C VAL A 116 -22.08 -22.67 24.85
N ARG A 117 -22.94 -22.10 25.70
CA ARG A 117 -23.44 -20.73 25.51
C ARG A 117 -22.35 -19.69 25.73
N GLU A 118 -21.52 -19.86 26.76
CA GLU A 118 -20.40 -18.97 27.05
C GLU A 118 -19.34 -19.04 25.93
N GLU A 119 -19.01 -20.24 25.44
CA GLU A 119 -18.11 -20.41 24.28
C GLU A 119 -18.66 -19.75 23.02
N ARG A 120 -19.98 -19.89 22.76
CA ARG A 120 -20.64 -19.22 21.64
C ARG A 120 -20.56 -17.69 21.77
N GLU A 121 -20.81 -17.14 22.95
CA GLU A 121 -20.73 -15.68 23.18
C GLU A 121 -19.30 -15.16 23.00
N GLN A 122 -18.29 -15.89 23.47
CA GLN A 122 -16.88 -15.56 23.23
C GLN A 122 -16.52 -15.62 21.74
N PHE A 123 -17.03 -16.61 21.02
CA PHE A 123 -16.83 -16.73 19.58
C PHE A 123 -17.50 -15.58 18.82
N ASP A 124 -18.76 -15.24 19.16
CA ASP A 124 -19.49 -14.13 18.55
C ASP A 124 -18.72 -12.81 18.77
N GLU A 125 -18.25 -12.55 20.00
CA GLU A 125 -17.45 -11.35 20.33
C GLU A 125 -16.11 -11.31 19.58
N ALA A 126 -15.37 -12.43 19.53
CA ALA A 126 -14.12 -12.50 18.78
C ALA A 126 -14.34 -12.32 17.27
N SER A 127 -15.43 -12.87 16.73
CA SER A 127 -15.83 -12.69 15.35
C SER A 127 -16.15 -11.23 15.04
N ASP A 128 -16.93 -10.56 15.90
CA ASP A 128 -17.25 -9.14 15.75
C ASP A 128 -16.00 -8.26 15.79
N GLN A 129 -15.04 -8.56 16.66
CA GLN A 129 -13.75 -7.88 16.71
C GLN A 129 -12.94 -8.05 15.42
N ILE A 130 -12.90 -9.26 14.85
CA ILE A 130 -12.23 -9.53 13.56
C ILE A 130 -12.89 -8.72 12.45
N VAL A 131 -14.22 -8.73 12.37
CA VAL A 131 -14.97 -7.97 11.36
C VAL A 131 -14.71 -6.47 11.49
N ALA A 132 -14.69 -5.93 12.71
CA ALA A 132 -14.38 -4.52 12.96
C ALA A 132 -12.95 -4.14 12.54
N HIS A 133 -11.96 -5.00 12.82
CA HIS A 133 -10.58 -4.78 12.39
C HIS A 133 -10.45 -4.82 10.86
N LEU A 134 -11.07 -5.81 10.20
CA LEU A 134 -11.07 -5.90 8.73
C LEU A 134 -11.70 -4.67 8.08
N LYS A 135 -12.82 -4.19 8.62
CA LYS A 135 -13.46 -2.95 8.15
C LYS A 135 -12.55 -1.74 8.30
N THR A 136 -11.86 -1.61 9.43
CA THR A 136 -10.91 -0.51 9.65
C THR A 136 -9.77 -0.55 8.62
N LYS A 137 -9.23 -1.75 8.34
CA LYS A 137 -8.20 -1.93 7.31
C LYS A 137 -8.71 -1.61 5.90
N GLU A 138 -9.94 -1.99 5.58
CA GLU A 138 -10.60 -1.66 4.31
C GLU A 138 -10.77 -0.15 4.14
N ASP A 139 -11.20 0.56 5.19
CA ASP A 139 -11.35 2.01 5.19
C ASP A 139 -9.99 2.73 5.02
N ASP A 140 -8.94 2.25 5.68
CA ASP A 140 -7.58 2.79 5.55
C ASP A 140 -6.98 2.58 4.15
N LEU A 141 -7.19 1.40 3.57
CA LEU A 141 -6.80 1.12 2.19
C LEU A 141 -7.58 1.99 1.20
N SER A 142 -8.88 2.15 1.40
CA SER A 142 -9.73 3.01 0.58
C SER A 142 -9.27 4.46 0.61
N ARG A 143 -8.86 4.97 1.79
CA ARG A 143 -8.27 6.30 1.94
C ARG A 143 -6.94 6.41 1.20
N SER A 144 -6.08 5.40 1.31
CA SER A 144 -4.78 5.35 0.64
C SER A 144 -4.92 5.33 -0.89
N ILE A 145 -5.83 4.51 -1.43
CA ILE A 145 -6.16 4.47 -2.87
C ILE A 145 -6.64 5.83 -3.37
N SER A 146 -7.48 6.51 -2.58
CA SER A 146 -7.97 7.84 -2.93
C SER A 146 -6.84 8.88 -2.96
N SER A 147 -5.88 8.81 -2.03
CA SER A 147 -4.67 9.64 -2.03
C SER A 147 -3.82 9.39 -3.28
N TYR A 148 -3.52 8.12 -3.58
CA TYR A 148 -2.70 7.76 -4.74
C TYR A 148 -3.35 8.17 -6.06
N ARG A 149 -4.68 8.11 -6.16
CA ARG A 149 -5.39 8.60 -7.35
C ARG A 149 -5.23 10.12 -7.50
N ALA A 150 -5.40 10.88 -6.42
CA ALA A 150 -5.20 12.33 -6.46
C ALA A 150 -3.75 12.71 -6.79
N GLU A 151 -2.77 11.99 -6.23
CA GLU A 151 -1.35 12.17 -6.56
C GLU A 151 -1.06 11.85 -8.04
N ALA A 152 -1.63 10.77 -8.57
CA ALA A 152 -1.50 10.42 -9.99
C ALA A 152 -2.10 11.50 -10.90
N ASP A 153 -3.25 12.07 -10.53
CA ASP A 153 -3.86 13.17 -11.28
C ASP A 153 -2.92 14.39 -11.31
N VAL A 154 -2.31 14.75 -10.17
CA VAL A 154 -1.31 15.83 -10.11
C VAL A 154 -0.10 15.52 -11.00
N VAL A 155 0.47 14.32 -10.93
CA VAL A 155 1.60 13.93 -11.79
C VAL A 155 1.23 14.03 -13.27
N ASN A 156 0.04 13.58 -13.67
CA ASN A 156 -0.43 13.70 -15.05
C ASN A 156 -0.55 15.17 -15.48
N THR A 157 -1.05 16.06 -14.62
CA THR A 157 -1.07 17.50 -14.94
C THR A 157 0.33 18.08 -15.16
N TRP A 158 1.32 17.65 -14.37
CA TRP A 158 2.72 18.07 -14.56
C TRP A 158 3.32 17.52 -15.86
N ILE A 159 3.02 16.27 -16.21
CA ILE A 159 3.46 15.68 -17.48
C ILE A 159 2.92 16.51 -18.65
N SER A 160 1.60 16.76 -18.68
CA SER A 160 0.99 17.57 -19.75
C SER A 160 1.58 18.98 -19.81
N PHE A 161 1.77 19.64 -18.66
CA PHE A 161 2.40 20.95 -18.61
C PHE A 161 3.83 20.95 -19.19
N LEU A 162 4.64 19.96 -18.85
CA LEU A 162 6.01 19.84 -19.35
C LEU A 162 6.05 19.52 -20.85
N GLU A 163 5.16 18.67 -21.34
CA GLU A 163 5.03 18.36 -22.76
C GLU A 163 4.62 19.59 -23.57
N GLU A 164 3.60 20.33 -23.10
CA GLU A 164 3.16 21.58 -23.72
C GLU A 164 4.27 22.64 -23.71
N THR A 165 4.98 22.78 -22.58
CA THR A 165 6.10 23.73 -22.45
C THR A 165 7.24 23.37 -23.38
N TRP A 166 7.57 22.07 -23.51
CA TRP A 166 8.60 21.60 -24.43
C TRP A 166 8.24 21.95 -25.88
N VAL A 167 7.02 21.62 -26.32
CA VAL A 167 6.53 21.96 -27.66
C VAL A 167 6.59 23.46 -27.92
N LEU A 168 6.14 24.28 -26.96
CA LEU A 168 6.18 25.73 -27.06
C LEU A 168 7.63 26.25 -27.19
N GLN A 169 8.54 25.75 -26.36
CA GLN A 169 9.93 26.16 -26.36
C GLN A 169 10.60 25.78 -27.68
N THR A 170 10.45 24.54 -28.14
CA THR A 170 11.03 24.06 -29.41
C THR A 170 10.51 24.88 -30.59
N SER A 171 9.19 25.08 -30.68
CA SER A 171 8.59 25.91 -31.74
C SER A 171 9.10 27.35 -31.73
N HIS A 172 9.22 27.96 -30.56
CA HIS A 172 9.75 29.32 -30.44
C HIS A 172 11.25 29.39 -30.81
N THR A 173 12.05 28.39 -30.46
CA THR A 173 13.46 28.34 -30.89
C THR A 173 13.60 28.15 -32.39
N GLU A 174 12.81 27.26 -33.00
CA GLU A 174 12.78 27.06 -34.46
C GLU A 174 12.36 28.34 -35.18
N GLN A 175 11.34 29.05 -34.67
CA GLN A 175 10.89 30.32 -35.26
C GLN A 175 11.98 31.40 -35.21
N LYS A 176 12.71 31.50 -34.08
CA LYS A 176 13.81 32.47 -33.97
C LYS A 176 14.98 32.13 -34.88
N ASP A 177 15.31 30.85 -35.02
CA ASP A 177 16.36 30.42 -35.93
C ASP A 177 15.99 30.72 -37.38
N GLU A 178 14.75 30.40 -37.78
CA GLU A 178 14.24 30.74 -39.12
C GLU A 178 14.28 32.26 -39.37
N GLN A 179 13.85 33.08 -38.40
CA GLN A 179 13.94 34.53 -38.52
C GLN A 179 15.40 35.01 -38.65
N ALA A 180 16.31 34.49 -37.84
CA ALA A 180 17.72 34.86 -37.90
C ALA A 180 18.35 34.46 -39.24
N ASN A 181 18.00 33.28 -39.77
CA ASN A 181 18.44 32.80 -41.07
C ASN A 181 17.88 33.69 -42.20
N GLU A 182 16.61 34.09 -42.13
CA GLU A 182 16.00 35.00 -43.11
C GLU A 182 16.67 36.39 -43.09
N GLU A 183 16.97 36.93 -41.91
CA GLU A 183 17.71 38.19 -41.76
C GLU A 183 19.15 38.07 -42.27
N LEU A 184 19.86 36.99 -41.95
CA LEU A 184 21.22 36.72 -42.42
C LEU A 184 21.27 36.62 -43.95
N ALA A 185 20.29 35.93 -44.55
CA ALA A 185 20.14 35.85 -46.00
C ALA A 185 19.93 37.24 -46.64
N LYS A 186 19.12 38.11 -46.03
CA LYS A 186 18.93 39.50 -46.49
C LYS A 186 20.22 40.32 -46.40
N TYR A 187 20.93 40.25 -45.28
CA TYR A 187 22.18 40.99 -45.09
C TYR A 187 23.25 40.59 -46.09
N GLY A 188 23.35 39.31 -46.36
CA GLY A 188 24.37 38.88 -47.28
C GLY A 188 24.02 39.12 -48.77
N ASP A 189 22.74 39.23 -49.16
CA ASP A 189 22.36 39.77 -50.48
C ASP A 189 22.77 41.25 -50.61
N GLN A 190 22.61 42.04 -49.54
CA GLN A 190 23.10 43.42 -49.50
C GLN A 190 24.64 43.50 -49.58
N PHE A 191 25.34 42.63 -48.86
CA PHE A 191 26.79 42.53 -48.93
C PHE A 191 27.28 42.16 -50.33
N LEU A 192 26.64 41.17 -50.98
CA LEU A 192 26.96 40.79 -52.35
C LEU A 192 26.79 41.95 -53.33
N LYS A 193 25.67 42.68 -53.25
CA LYS A 193 25.42 43.90 -54.05
C LYS A 193 26.50 44.96 -53.83
N LEU A 194 26.96 45.12 -52.60
CA LEU A 194 28.01 46.07 -52.24
C LEU A 194 29.37 45.67 -52.83
N VAL A 195 29.75 44.40 -52.70
CA VAL A 195 30.98 43.85 -53.27
C VAL A 195 30.99 44.02 -54.79
N ILE A 196 29.90 43.67 -55.48
CA ILE A 196 29.77 43.88 -56.93
C ILE A 196 29.96 45.37 -57.27
N ARG A 197 29.32 46.28 -56.52
CA ARG A 197 29.44 47.73 -56.77
C ARG A 197 30.88 48.23 -56.62
N TYR A 198 31.59 47.84 -55.57
CA TYR A 198 32.97 48.25 -55.35
C TYR A 198 33.91 47.67 -56.40
N LEU A 199 33.82 46.36 -56.68
CA LEU A 199 34.66 45.72 -57.68
C LEU A 199 34.43 46.31 -59.08
N SER A 200 33.17 46.54 -59.48
CA SER A 200 32.88 47.23 -60.75
C SER A 200 33.43 48.66 -60.78
N ALA A 201 33.39 49.40 -59.67
CA ALA A 201 33.97 50.73 -59.61
C ALA A 201 35.50 50.69 -59.78
N TYR A 202 36.18 49.76 -59.10
CA TYR A 202 37.63 49.59 -59.23
C TYR A 202 38.05 49.12 -60.61
N GLU A 203 37.34 48.18 -61.22
CA GLU A 203 37.59 47.76 -62.61
C GLU A 203 37.57 48.97 -63.57
N VAL A 204 36.53 49.80 -63.47
CA VAL A 204 36.37 51.01 -64.31
C VAL A 204 37.45 52.05 -64.02
N GLU A 205 37.87 52.23 -62.76
CA GLU A 205 38.89 53.20 -62.37
C GLU A 205 40.31 52.76 -62.76
N LEU A 206 40.60 51.46 -62.64
CA LEU A 206 41.91 50.90 -62.93
C LEU A 206 42.26 50.97 -64.43
N GLY A 207 41.28 50.87 -65.33
CA GLY A 207 41.48 50.93 -66.78
C GLY A 207 42.16 52.23 -67.28
N PRO A 208 41.64 53.42 -66.95
CA PRO A 208 42.31 54.69 -67.25
C PRO A 208 43.67 54.84 -66.54
N LEU A 209 43.80 54.35 -65.30
CA LEU A 209 45.05 54.44 -64.54
C LEU A 209 46.18 53.63 -65.20
N ILE A 210 45.92 52.38 -65.60
CA ILE A 210 46.92 51.55 -66.31
C ILE A 210 47.33 52.18 -67.65
N ASN A 211 46.38 52.80 -68.35
CA ASN A 211 46.67 53.51 -69.60
C ASN A 211 47.51 54.77 -69.37
N ASN A 212 47.21 55.54 -68.32
CA ASN A 212 48.01 56.71 -67.94
C ASN A 212 49.43 56.30 -67.54
N ILE A 213 49.61 55.21 -66.79
CA ILE A 213 50.93 54.64 -66.48
C ILE A 213 51.67 54.30 -67.77
N ARG A 214 51.02 53.61 -68.71
CA ARG A 214 51.61 53.28 -70.03
C ARG A 214 52.08 54.53 -70.78
N ILE A 215 51.27 55.59 -70.80
CA ILE A 215 51.60 56.87 -71.45
C ILE A 215 52.81 57.53 -70.76
N VAL A 216 52.78 57.65 -69.42
CA VAL A 216 53.86 58.27 -68.64
C VAL A 216 55.17 57.49 -68.79
N VAL A 217 55.13 56.16 -68.71
CA VAL A 217 56.28 55.26 -68.91
C VAL A 217 56.88 55.46 -70.30
N ASN A 218 56.05 55.49 -71.35
CA ASN A 218 56.52 55.73 -72.72
C ASN A 218 57.16 57.12 -72.88
N ASN A 219 56.55 58.16 -72.32
CA ASN A 219 57.10 59.51 -72.33
C ASN A 219 58.45 59.58 -71.60
N LEU A 220 58.59 58.92 -70.46
CA LEU A 220 59.85 58.79 -69.72
C LEU A 220 60.90 58.02 -70.54
N LYS A 221 60.52 56.95 -71.26
CA LYS A 221 61.42 56.22 -72.17
C LYS A 221 61.92 57.11 -73.33
N VAL A 222 61.06 57.92 -73.94
CA VAL A 222 61.44 58.88 -74.98
C VAL A 222 62.38 59.96 -74.45
N LEU A 223 62.13 60.50 -73.26
CA LEU A 223 63.02 61.47 -72.59
C LEU A 223 64.40 60.87 -72.29
N ASN A 224 64.45 59.62 -71.80
CA ASN A 224 65.70 58.91 -71.56
C ASN A 224 66.54 58.71 -72.85
N GLN A 225 65.90 58.33 -73.95
CA GLN A 225 66.59 58.16 -75.25
C GLN A 225 67.03 59.50 -75.86
N GLY A 226 66.31 60.59 -75.56
CA GLY A 226 66.68 61.96 -75.94
C GLY A 226 67.90 62.49 -75.15
N GLU A 227 67.99 62.19 -73.85
CA GLU A 227 69.16 62.50 -73.01
C GLU A 227 70.40 61.69 -73.42
N GLU A 228 70.24 60.42 -73.81
CA GLU A 228 71.35 59.54 -74.21
C GLU A 228 72.00 59.95 -75.54
N LYS A 229 71.23 60.52 -76.50
CA LYS A 229 71.76 61.14 -77.73
C LYS A 229 72.41 62.51 -77.50
N SER A 230 72.28 63.09 -76.30
CA SER A 230 72.81 64.42 -75.94
C SER A 230 74.15 64.35 -75.17
N LEU A 231 74.81 63.20 -75.06
CA LEU A 231 76.18 63.10 -74.50
C LEU A 231 77.27 63.67 -75.43
N ARG A 232 77.12 64.93 -75.86
CA ARG A 232 78.21 65.77 -76.35
C ARG A 232 77.96 67.26 -76.12
N GLY A 233 77.43 67.62 -74.95
CA GLY A 233 77.34 69.02 -74.52
C GLY A 233 76.78 69.15 -73.11
N ASN A 234 77.59 69.68 -72.19
CA ASN A 234 77.13 70.12 -70.87
C ASN A 234 76.05 71.20 -71.03
N SER A 235 74.80 70.86 -70.74
CA SER A 235 73.83 71.81 -70.21
C SER A 235 72.78 71.05 -69.42
N ASP A 236 72.73 71.28 -68.11
CA ASP A 236 71.50 71.09 -67.33
C ASP A 236 70.45 72.00 -67.96
N ASN A 237 69.60 71.47 -68.84
CA ASN A 237 68.47 72.22 -69.38
C ASN A 237 67.32 72.13 -68.36
N PRO A 238 67.03 73.19 -67.59
CA PRO A 238 66.10 73.13 -66.46
C PRO A 238 64.67 72.76 -66.88
N VAL A 239 64.31 72.94 -68.15
CA VAL A 239 63.00 72.58 -68.72
C VAL A 239 62.84 71.05 -68.87
N VAL A 240 63.91 70.35 -69.27
CA VAL A 240 63.90 68.88 -69.41
C VAL A 240 63.89 68.23 -68.03
N THR A 241 64.69 68.75 -67.08
CA THR A 241 64.73 68.26 -65.70
C THR A 241 63.41 68.49 -64.96
N SER A 242 62.75 69.64 -65.15
CA SER A 242 61.44 69.93 -64.53
C SER A 242 60.30 69.11 -65.14
N SER A 243 60.29 68.92 -66.46
CA SER A 243 59.29 68.08 -67.15
C SER A 243 59.43 66.60 -66.77
N ARG A 244 60.67 66.10 -66.66
CA ARG A 244 60.95 64.74 -66.19
C ARG A 244 60.50 64.53 -64.75
N LYS A 245 60.86 65.46 -63.85
CA LYS A 245 60.48 65.38 -62.43
C LYS A 245 58.96 65.29 -62.26
N ARG A 246 58.21 66.08 -63.03
CA ARG A 246 56.74 66.03 -63.02
C ARG A 246 56.19 64.67 -63.47
N LEU A 247 56.73 64.08 -64.55
CA LEU A 247 56.31 62.75 -65.02
C LEU A 247 56.67 61.64 -64.04
N GLU A 248 57.81 61.73 -63.36
CA GLU A 248 58.18 60.78 -62.30
C GLU A 248 57.25 60.90 -61.06
N GLU A 249 56.85 62.12 -60.68
CA GLU A 249 55.85 62.36 -59.61
C GLU A 249 54.46 61.84 -60.01
N GLU A 250 54.01 62.09 -61.25
CA GLU A 250 52.75 61.56 -61.79
C GLU A 250 52.76 60.02 -61.85
N TYR A 251 53.87 59.39 -62.26
CA TYR A 251 54.03 57.94 -62.22
C TYR A 251 53.89 57.39 -60.80
N LEU A 252 54.57 57.98 -59.81
CA LEU A 252 54.51 57.53 -58.41
C LEU A 252 53.10 57.68 -57.81
N ASP A 253 52.38 58.75 -58.18
CA ASP A 253 50.98 58.95 -57.77
C ASP A 253 50.07 57.86 -58.37
N PHE A 254 50.20 57.57 -59.67
CA PHE A 254 49.43 56.49 -60.31
C PHE A 254 49.81 55.10 -59.80
N GLU A 255 51.09 54.81 -59.61
CA GLU A 255 51.61 53.56 -59.04
C GLU A 255 51.06 53.34 -57.62
N SER A 256 51.12 54.37 -56.77
CA SER A 256 50.57 54.29 -55.41
C SER A 256 49.06 54.02 -55.42
N LYS A 257 48.30 54.69 -56.28
CA LYS A 257 46.84 54.47 -56.42
C LYS A 257 46.52 53.06 -56.91
N MET A 258 47.28 52.52 -57.85
CA MET A 258 47.06 51.15 -58.32
C MET A 258 47.42 50.10 -57.27
N VAL A 259 48.58 50.22 -56.62
CA VAL A 259 49.01 49.28 -55.57
C VAL A 259 48.03 49.29 -54.40
N THR A 260 47.58 50.46 -53.96
CA THR A 260 46.58 50.57 -52.88
C THR A 260 45.24 49.98 -53.30
N THR A 261 44.77 50.23 -54.52
CA THR A 261 43.53 49.65 -55.04
C THR A 261 43.61 48.12 -55.12
N PHE A 262 44.71 47.56 -55.62
CA PHE A 262 44.90 46.11 -55.64
C PHE A 262 44.93 45.51 -54.24
N SER A 263 45.58 46.17 -53.27
CA SER A 263 45.56 45.73 -51.87
C SER A 263 44.13 45.67 -51.32
N VAL A 264 43.30 46.68 -51.59
CA VAL A 264 41.90 46.70 -51.14
C VAL A 264 41.08 45.59 -51.83
N VAL A 265 41.30 45.35 -53.13
CA VAL A 265 40.64 44.26 -53.85
C VAL A 265 41.06 42.89 -53.30
N ASP A 266 42.34 42.71 -52.97
CA ASP A 266 42.86 41.49 -52.35
C ASP A 266 42.27 41.31 -50.93
N ASP A 267 42.14 42.37 -50.13
CA ASP A 267 41.45 42.34 -48.82
C ASP A 267 39.97 41.96 -48.97
N ILE A 268 39.26 42.54 -49.95
CA ILE A 268 37.86 42.20 -50.26
C ILE A 268 37.75 40.73 -50.67
N LYS A 269 38.69 40.24 -51.48
CA LYS A 269 38.76 38.84 -51.93
C LYS A 269 38.95 37.91 -50.75
N GLU A 270 39.90 38.19 -49.87
CA GLU A 270 40.14 37.39 -48.66
C GLU A 270 38.90 37.35 -47.78
N GLN A 271 38.28 38.49 -47.48
CA GLN A 271 37.07 38.54 -46.64
C GLN A 271 35.87 37.82 -47.28
N PHE A 272 35.69 37.95 -48.60
CA PHE A 272 34.62 37.30 -49.35
C PHE A 272 34.74 35.77 -49.34
N PHE A 273 35.96 35.23 -49.34
CA PHE A 273 36.21 33.78 -49.31
C PHE A 273 36.50 33.21 -47.91
N ALA A 274 36.89 34.04 -46.93
CA ALA A 274 37.16 33.63 -45.56
C ALA A 274 35.88 33.41 -44.73
N GLN A 275 34.78 34.11 -45.06
CA GLN A 275 33.46 33.86 -44.46
C GLN A 275 32.80 32.58 -45.02
N GLN A 276 33.40 31.43 -44.70
CA GLN A 276 32.85 30.06 -44.53
C GLN A 276 31.90 29.39 -45.57
N GLU A 277 31.87 28.06 -45.47
CA GLU A 277 31.52 27.03 -46.48
C GLU A 277 30.07 26.93 -46.96
N ASN A 278 29.11 27.68 -46.41
CA ASN A 278 27.67 27.39 -46.60
C ASN A 278 26.84 28.49 -47.29
N LEU A 279 27.44 29.60 -47.72
CA LEU A 279 26.70 30.68 -48.38
C LEU A 279 26.60 30.46 -49.89
N SER A 280 25.38 30.48 -50.42
CA SER A 280 25.08 30.23 -51.83
C SER A 280 25.77 31.21 -52.80
N TRP A 281 26.15 32.40 -52.34
CA TRP A 281 26.74 33.45 -53.19
C TRP A 281 28.22 33.26 -53.50
N LYS A 282 28.90 32.26 -52.93
CA LYS A 282 30.29 31.92 -53.28
C LYS A 282 30.48 31.60 -54.77
N ASN A 283 29.40 31.20 -55.43
CA ASN A 283 29.38 30.87 -56.85
C ASN A 283 28.80 31.96 -57.76
N GLU A 284 28.62 33.18 -57.25
CA GLU A 284 28.11 34.27 -58.06
C GLU A 284 29.05 34.55 -59.25
N PRO A 285 28.60 34.30 -60.50
CA PRO A 285 29.48 34.36 -61.68
C PRO A 285 30.04 35.76 -61.88
N ARG A 286 29.24 36.78 -61.60
CA ARG A 286 29.60 38.18 -61.77
C ARG A 286 30.77 38.61 -60.87
N VAL A 287 30.82 38.13 -59.63
CA VAL A 287 31.94 38.45 -58.72
C VAL A 287 33.24 37.80 -59.21
N LYS A 288 33.16 36.56 -59.70
CA LYS A 288 34.31 35.85 -60.28
C LYS A 288 34.83 36.55 -61.54
N GLU A 289 33.93 37.01 -62.41
CA GLU A 289 34.27 37.80 -63.61
C GLU A 289 34.98 39.11 -63.25
N LEU A 290 34.46 39.87 -62.28
CA LEU A 290 35.07 41.13 -61.85
C LEU A 290 36.46 40.93 -61.26
N PHE A 291 36.66 39.90 -60.42
CA PHE A 291 37.99 39.57 -59.93
C PHE A 291 38.94 39.16 -61.06
N ALA A 292 38.47 38.39 -62.05
CA ALA A 292 39.28 38.02 -63.20
C ALA A 292 39.70 39.25 -64.03
N ALA A 293 38.78 40.17 -64.30
CA ALA A 293 39.05 41.40 -65.03
C ALA A 293 40.07 42.29 -64.30
N ILE A 294 39.93 42.47 -62.98
CA ILE A 294 40.88 43.24 -62.18
C ILE A 294 42.26 42.55 -62.13
N ASN A 295 42.30 41.22 -62.01
CA ASN A 295 43.56 40.47 -62.04
C ASN A 295 44.25 40.60 -63.41
N GLN A 296 43.51 40.62 -64.51
CA GLN A 296 44.08 40.90 -65.82
C GLN A 296 44.74 42.28 -65.87
N ILE A 297 44.11 43.32 -65.30
CA ILE A 297 44.71 44.64 -65.20
C ILE A 297 45.96 44.64 -64.28
N LYS A 298 45.95 43.83 -63.21
CA LYS A 298 47.11 43.63 -62.33
C LYS A 298 48.28 42.96 -63.05
N GLU A 299 48.02 41.91 -63.83
CA GLU A 299 49.04 41.26 -64.67
C GLU A 299 49.59 42.22 -65.73
N GLU A 300 48.72 43.03 -66.36
CA GLU A 300 49.15 44.08 -67.30
C GLU A 300 50.06 45.10 -66.61
N PHE A 301 49.73 45.53 -65.40
CA PHE A 301 50.58 46.44 -64.62
C PHE A 301 51.95 45.85 -64.32
N GLU A 302 51.99 44.61 -63.82
CA GLU A 302 53.23 43.91 -63.49
C GLU A 302 54.11 43.67 -64.73
N SER A 303 53.51 43.59 -65.93
CA SER A 303 54.22 43.49 -67.21
C SER A 303 54.86 44.80 -67.67
N ILE A 304 54.38 45.96 -67.21
CA ILE A 304 54.99 47.26 -67.54
C ILE A 304 56.28 47.39 -66.73
N GLU A 305 57.41 47.36 -67.43
CA GLU A 305 58.72 47.58 -66.83
C GLU A 305 58.78 48.93 -66.08
N ARG A 306 58.99 48.86 -64.76
CA ARG A 306 59.11 50.04 -63.88
C ARG A 306 60.23 50.98 -64.36
N PRO A 307 59.94 52.24 -64.69
CA PRO A 307 60.96 53.20 -65.14
C PRO A 307 62.01 53.49 -64.06
N VAL A 308 63.23 53.84 -64.47
CA VAL A 308 64.28 54.29 -63.54
C VAL A 308 64.00 55.74 -63.12
N LEU A 309 63.50 55.92 -61.89
CA LEU A 309 63.15 57.21 -61.32
C LEU A 309 64.38 57.90 -60.71
N GLN A 310 64.70 59.13 -61.15
CA GLN A 310 65.79 59.92 -60.60
C GLN A 310 65.42 60.56 -59.25
N ILE A 311 64.13 60.80 -59.01
CA ILE A 311 63.61 61.31 -57.72
C ILE A 311 63.93 60.33 -56.59
N GLU A 312 63.75 59.01 -56.80
CA GLU A 312 64.10 57.98 -55.81
C GLU A 312 65.64 57.91 -55.59
N LYS A 313 66.44 58.14 -56.64
CA LYS A 313 67.92 58.18 -56.56
C LYS A 313 68.45 59.40 -55.79
N LYS A 314 67.87 60.59 -55.96
CA LYS A 314 68.32 61.83 -55.28
C LYS A 314 68.00 61.86 -53.79
N VAL A 315 67.01 61.08 -53.34
CA VAL A 315 66.68 60.94 -51.92
C VAL A 315 67.66 60.01 -51.18
N SER A 316 68.44 59.21 -51.92
CA SER A 316 69.47 58.33 -51.38
C SER A 316 70.84 59.02 -51.23
N THR A 317 70.89 60.15 -50.52
CA THR A 317 72.15 60.68 -49.94
C THR A 317 72.12 60.48 -48.43
N PRO A 318 73.12 59.79 -47.83
CA PRO A 318 73.06 59.38 -46.43
C PRO A 318 73.30 60.58 -45.50
N LYS A 319 72.27 60.97 -44.74
CA LYS A 319 72.46 61.77 -43.52
C LYS A 319 72.50 60.84 -42.33
N ALA A 320 73.62 60.90 -41.62
CA ALA A 320 73.88 60.16 -40.40
C ALA A 320 73.10 60.74 -39.19
N VAL A 321 72.91 59.84 -38.21
CA VAL A 321 72.68 60.02 -36.76
C VAL A 321 71.23 60.24 -36.30
N THR A 322 70.58 59.18 -35.77
CA THR A 322 70.41 58.89 -34.31
C THR A 322 69.38 57.75 -34.15
N PRO A 323 69.62 56.71 -33.33
CA PRO A 323 68.67 55.62 -33.17
C PRO A 323 67.57 56.01 -32.18
N SER A 324 66.32 55.92 -32.60
CA SER A 324 65.18 55.88 -31.69
C SER A 324 64.07 55.04 -32.29
N ARG A 325 63.78 53.91 -31.64
CA ARG A 325 62.48 53.59 -31.03
C ARG A 325 62.16 52.09 -31.14
N ARG A 326 62.17 51.47 -29.95
CA ARG A 326 61.23 50.45 -29.45
C ARG A 326 60.90 49.27 -30.38
N ARG A 327 61.59 48.15 -30.14
CA ARG A 327 60.91 46.85 -30.10
C ARG A 327 59.94 46.86 -28.93
N LEU A 328 58.64 46.78 -29.21
CA LEU A 328 57.69 46.20 -28.26
C LEU A 328 57.22 44.89 -28.86
N GLN A 329 57.89 43.81 -28.46
CA GLN A 329 57.35 42.46 -28.60
C GLN A 329 56.11 42.42 -27.71
N ARG A 330 54.93 42.27 -28.34
CA ARG A 330 53.70 41.94 -27.64
C ARG A 330 53.64 40.42 -27.56
N SER A 331 54.34 39.88 -26.57
CA SER A 331 54.23 38.49 -26.18
C SER A 331 52.88 38.27 -25.50
N PHE A 332 52.14 37.29 -25.99
CA PHE A 332 51.00 36.69 -25.31
C PHE A 332 51.48 36.10 -23.97
N SER A 333 50.81 36.41 -22.87
CA SER A 333 50.97 35.71 -21.60
C SER A 333 49.64 35.09 -21.22
N GLU A 334 49.66 33.76 -21.18
CA GLU A 334 48.64 32.84 -20.70
C GLU A 334 48.37 33.06 -19.21
N LEU A 335 47.10 33.01 -18.84
CA LEU A 335 46.64 32.98 -17.45
C LEU A 335 46.90 31.60 -16.84
N PRO A 336 47.51 31.48 -15.64
CA PRO A 336 47.65 30.20 -14.99
C PRO A 336 46.41 29.85 -14.16
N ALA A 337 45.99 28.59 -14.30
CA ALA A 337 45.08 27.92 -13.39
C ALA A 337 45.71 27.81 -11.99
N GLN A 338 44.90 28.01 -10.94
CA GLN A 338 45.18 27.46 -9.61
C GLN A 338 43.90 26.97 -8.94
N ARG A 339 43.92 25.66 -8.67
CA ARG A 339 43.09 24.90 -7.75
C ARG A 339 43.86 24.81 -6.42
N ILE A 340 43.19 24.87 -5.27
CA ILE A 340 43.32 23.95 -4.10
C ILE A 340 42.43 24.42 -2.93
N GLU A 341 42.03 23.42 -2.15
CA GLU A 341 41.01 23.24 -1.11
C GLU A 341 41.16 23.96 0.25
N VAL A 342 40.00 24.31 0.85
CA VAL A 342 39.42 23.97 2.18
C VAL A 342 40.05 24.46 3.53
N VAL A 343 39.34 25.44 4.17
CA VAL A 343 38.76 25.55 5.57
C VAL A 343 39.72 25.64 6.81
N PRO A 344 39.37 26.15 8.05
CA PRO A 344 38.16 26.80 8.67
C PRO A 344 38.41 28.12 9.48
N VAL A 345 37.36 28.73 10.08
CA VAL A 345 37.20 29.00 11.55
C VAL A 345 35.91 29.81 11.86
N GLU A 346 35.23 29.39 12.94
CA GLU A 346 34.02 29.89 13.63
C GLU A 346 34.17 31.34 14.17
N LYS A 347 33.18 32.12 14.66
CA LYS A 347 32.02 31.87 15.56
C LYS A 347 31.25 33.20 15.73
N ASP A 348 29.91 33.21 15.79
CA ASP A 348 29.14 33.54 17.02
C ASP A 348 27.64 33.86 16.80
N GLU A 349 26.86 33.24 17.68
CA GLU A 349 25.61 33.66 18.35
C GLU A 349 24.24 33.59 17.61
N ASP A 350 23.53 32.53 18.02
CA ASP A 350 22.08 32.26 18.04
C ASP A 350 21.35 33.12 19.12
N PRO A 351 19.99 33.22 19.24
CA PRO A 351 19.22 32.10 19.84
C PRO A 351 17.69 31.96 19.59
N HIS A 352 17.22 30.73 19.92
CA HIS A 352 15.88 30.23 20.33
C HIS A 352 14.88 29.80 19.21
N SER A 353 14.21 28.63 19.20
CA SER A 353 13.97 27.59 20.21
C SER A 353 13.60 26.20 19.62
N SER A 354 14.03 25.16 20.32
CA SER A 354 13.59 23.74 20.47
C SER A 354 12.13 23.35 20.09
N LEU A 355 11.75 22.08 19.79
CA LEU A 355 11.80 20.88 20.66
C LEU A 355 11.20 19.62 19.93
N VAL A 356 11.64 18.41 20.36
CA VAL A 356 11.05 17.05 20.23
C VAL A 356 11.44 16.20 18.99
N LYS A 357 12.45 15.30 19.06
CA LYS A 357 12.58 13.95 19.69
C LYS A 357 11.91 12.77 18.97
N ASP A 358 12.80 11.87 18.51
CA ASP A 358 12.74 10.40 18.49
C ASP A 358 11.51 9.68 17.92
N ARG A 359 11.67 9.11 16.72
CA ARG A 359 10.98 7.87 16.33
C ARG A 359 11.98 6.71 16.34
N ARG A 360 11.90 5.90 17.40
CA ARG A 360 12.40 4.52 17.40
C ARG A 360 11.58 3.73 16.36
N SER A 361 12.27 3.19 15.37
CA SER A 361 11.80 2.08 14.54
C SER A 361 11.68 0.83 15.42
N LEU A 362 10.49 0.29 15.52
CA LEU A 362 10.26 -1.09 15.97
C LEU A 362 9.66 -1.85 14.79
N ASP A 363 10.50 -2.58 14.08
CA ASP A 363 10.07 -3.75 13.33
C ASP A 363 9.42 -4.72 14.32
N SER A 364 8.17 -5.09 14.05
CA SER A 364 7.49 -6.19 14.72
C SER A 364 7.25 -7.28 13.67
N GLU A 365 8.32 -7.98 13.32
CA GLU A 365 8.29 -9.24 12.57
C GLU A 365 8.80 -10.35 13.51
N ALA A 366 7.87 -10.95 14.25
CA ALA A 366 8.00 -12.12 15.15
C ALA A 366 6.64 -12.23 15.89
N GLU A 367 5.85 -13.29 15.94
CA GLU A 367 6.01 -14.73 15.69
C GLU A 367 4.64 -15.27 15.25
N LEU A 368 4.58 -16.02 14.15
CA LEU A 368 3.45 -16.91 13.89
C LEU A 368 3.77 -18.26 14.57
N ALA A 369 3.05 -18.58 15.64
CA ALA A 369 3.08 -19.92 16.22
C ALA A 369 2.34 -20.91 15.28
N PRO A 370 2.90 -22.10 14.98
CA PRO A 370 2.16 -23.13 14.26
C PRO A 370 1.18 -23.81 15.22
N LEU A 371 -0.11 -23.70 14.92
CA LEU A 371 -1.16 -24.50 15.55
C LEU A 371 -1.03 -25.96 15.09
N GLU A 372 -0.55 -26.83 15.98
CA GLU A 372 -0.63 -28.27 15.82
C GLU A 372 -2.11 -28.71 15.92
N PHE A 373 -2.61 -29.30 14.84
CA PHE A 373 -3.89 -30.01 14.86
C PHE A 373 -3.70 -31.35 15.58
N LEU A 374 -4.28 -31.46 16.77
CA LEU A 374 -4.56 -32.75 17.40
C LEU A 374 -5.60 -33.50 16.57
N GLN A 375 -5.18 -34.64 16.03
CA GLN A 375 -6.02 -35.60 15.33
C GLN A 375 -6.43 -36.68 16.33
N ASP A 376 -7.71 -36.71 16.69
CA ASP A 376 -8.39 -37.86 17.30
C ASP A 376 -9.06 -38.71 16.22
#